data_AF-A0A329P1H3-F1
#
_entry.id   AF-A0A329P1H3-F1
#
_cell.length_a   1.000
_cell.length_b   1.000
_cell.length_c   1.000
_cell.angle_alpha   90.00
_cell.angle_beta   90.00
_cell.angle_gamma   90.00
#
_symmetry.space_group_name_H-M   'P 1'
#
loop_
_entity.id
_entity.type
_entity.pdbx_description
1 polymer ?
#
loop_
_entity_poly.entity_id
_entity_poly.type
_entity_poly.pdbx_seq_one_letter_code
_entity_poly.pdbx_strand_id
1 'polypeptide(L)'
;MTLFTQDMIEDDENEAGIHLHNIVNAVQCWSVMQNRKTSVAEAALTFNTTPEIIRTAVEYGFWMSLECDEGENDPAKQFIGLDGE
;
A
#
# COMPACT_ATOMS: atom_id res chain seq x y z
N MET A 1 18.84 7.66 2.94
CA MET A 1 18.21 6.35 2.75
C MET A 1 17.51 6.43 1.40
N THR A 2 17.77 5.49 0.48
CA THR A 2 17.12 5.50 -0.84
C THR A 2 15.70 4.99 -0.68
N LEU A 3 14.72 5.65 -1.31
CA LEU A 3 13.33 5.17 -1.35
C LEU A 3 13.25 3.92 -2.22
N PHE A 4 12.44 2.96 -1.81
CA PHE A 4 12.05 1.83 -2.65
C PHE A 4 11.09 2.30 -3.74
N THR A 5 11.35 1.92 -4.99
CA THR A 5 10.62 2.37 -6.19
C THR A 5 10.17 1.19 -7.06
N GLN A 6 9.27 1.45 -8.02
CA GLN A 6 8.55 0.40 -8.76
C GLN A 6 9.47 -0.57 -9.49
N ASP A 7 10.64 -0.11 -9.94
CA ASP A 7 11.68 -0.89 -10.61
C ASP A 7 12.36 -1.92 -9.70
N MET A 8 12.12 -1.86 -8.39
CA MET A 8 12.61 -2.81 -7.40
C MET A 8 11.58 -3.90 -7.06
N ILE A 9 10.39 -3.85 -7.66
CA ILE A 9 9.36 -4.90 -7.55
C ILE A 9 9.62 -5.94 -8.64
N GLU A 10 9.79 -7.19 -8.23
CA GLU A 10 9.99 -8.32 -9.14
C GLU A 10 8.66 -8.87 -9.67
N ASP A 11 8.73 -9.45 -10.87
CA ASP A 11 7.63 -10.24 -11.44
C ASP A 11 7.34 -11.47 -10.56
N ASP A 12 6.08 -11.88 -10.49
CA ASP A 12 5.64 -13.08 -9.77
C ASP A 12 6.24 -14.37 -10.39
N GLU A 13 6.79 -14.32 -11.61
CA GLU A 13 7.52 -15.44 -12.22
C GLU A 13 8.94 -15.64 -11.65
N ASN A 14 9.51 -14.63 -10.99
CA ASN A 14 10.85 -14.73 -10.38
C ASN A 14 10.77 -15.42 -9.01
N GLU A 15 11.70 -16.33 -8.71
CA GLU A 15 11.73 -17.04 -7.42
C GLU A 15 12.28 -16.20 -6.25
N ALA A 16 12.92 -15.06 -6.54
CA ALA A 16 13.60 -14.24 -5.56
C ALA A 16 13.37 -12.75 -5.80
N GLY A 17 13.12 -12.01 -4.72
CA GLY A 17 12.99 -10.56 -4.69
C GLY A 17 11.77 -10.11 -3.88
N ILE A 18 11.43 -8.83 -4.02
CA ILE A 18 10.22 -8.27 -3.41
C ILE A 18 9.12 -8.29 -4.46
N HIS A 19 8.08 -9.07 -4.21
CA HIS A 19 6.91 -9.09 -5.07
C HIS A 19 5.82 -8.17 -4.52
N LEU A 20 4.93 -7.72 -5.41
CA LEU A 20 3.84 -6.83 -5.03
C LEU A 20 2.95 -7.45 -3.94
N HIS A 21 2.69 -8.76 -4.01
CA HIS A 21 1.89 -9.46 -3.00
C HIS A 21 2.52 -9.44 -1.59
N ASN A 22 3.86 -9.32 -1.48
CA ASN A 22 4.51 -9.15 -0.18
C ASN A 22 4.18 -7.79 0.44
N ILE A 23 4.14 -6.75 -0.40
CA ILE A 23 3.79 -5.38 0.01
C ILE A 23 2.32 -5.32 0.43
N VAL A 24 1.41 -5.90 -0.37
CA VAL A 24 -0.03 -5.98 -0.09
C VAL A 24 -0.28 -6.52 1.31
N ASN A 25 0.28 -7.70 1.60
CA ASN A 25 0.11 -8.37 2.90
C ASN A 25 0.72 -7.55 4.06
N ALA A 26 1.90 -6.97 3.85
CA ALA A 26 2.58 -6.17 4.87
C ALA A 26 1.79 -4.88 5.19
N VAL A 27 1.32 -4.17 4.16
CA VAL A 27 0.53 -2.94 4.31
C VAL A 27 -0.79 -3.22 5.03
N GLN A 28 -1.52 -4.27 4.65
CA GLN A 28 -2.78 -4.62 5.32
C GLN A 28 -2.54 -4.99 6.79
N CYS A 29 -1.57 -5.86 7.06
CA CYS A 29 -1.25 -6.25 8.43
C CYS A 29 -0.89 -5.04 9.29
N TRP A 30 -0.04 -4.16 8.77
CA TRP A 30 0.35 -2.93 9.45
C TRP A 30 -0.82 -1.99 9.72
N SER A 31 -1.68 -1.76 8.72
CA SER A 31 -2.87 -0.89 8.82
C SER A 31 -3.80 -1.35 9.94
N VAL A 32 -4.15 -2.65 9.95
CA VAL A 32 -5.02 -3.26 10.97
C VAL A 32 -4.41 -3.11 12.38
N MET A 33 -3.09 -3.29 12.51
CA MET A 33 -2.40 -3.15 13.80
C MET A 33 -2.39 -1.72 14.34
N GLN A 34 -2.62 -0.69 13.51
CA GLN A 34 -2.64 0.70 14.00
C GLN A 34 -3.87 1.02 14.86
N ASN A 35 -4.95 0.23 14.75
CA ASN A 35 -6.21 0.46 15.46
C ASN A 35 -6.76 1.90 15.27
N ARG A 36 -6.55 2.47 14.09
CA ARG A 36 -7.00 3.79 13.63
C ARG A 36 -6.92 3.82 12.11
N LYS A 37 -7.57 4.80 11.48
CA LYS A 37 -7.38 5.05 10.06
C LYS A 37 -5.91 5.43 9.77
N THR A 38 -5.37 4.85 8.71
CA THR A 38 -4.02 5.12 8.21
C THR A 38 -4.09 5.57 6.78
N SER A 39 -3.41 6.66 6.47
CA SER A 39 -3.34 7.21 5.12
C SER A 39 -2.28 6.51 4.26
N VAL A 40 -2.43 6.63 2.94
CA VAL A 40 -1.41 6.23 1.95
C VAL A 40 -0.07 6.93 2.23
N ALA A 41 -0.09 8.20 2.64
CA ALA A 41 1.12 8.96 2.98
C ALA A 41 1.85 8.36 4.20
N GLU A 42 1.12 7.98 5.25
CA GLU A 42 1.72 7.34 6.44
C GLU A 42 2.30 5.97 6.12
N ALA A 43 1.60 5.18 5.29
CA ALA A 43 2.11 3.90 4.84
C ALA A 43 3.40 4.08 4.02
N ALA A 44 3.42 5.02 3.07
CA ALA A 44 4.60 5.29 2.24
C ALA A 44 5.82 5.66 3.09
N LEU A 45 5.64 6.51 4.11
CA LEU A 45 6.69 6.86 5.07
C LEU A 45 7.14 5.64 5.89
N THR A 46 6.20 4.82 6.36
CA THR A 46 6.48 3.65 7.21
C THR A 46 7.26 2.57 6.46
N PHE A 47 6.89 2.32 5.20
CA PHE A 47 7.53 1.32 4.35
C PHE A 47 8.71 1.88 3.53
N ASN A 48 9.07 3.17 3.73
CA ASN A 48 10.14 3.86 3.00
C ASN A 48 10.00 3.70 1.47
N THR A 49 8.79 3.92 0.98
CA THR A 49 8.37 3.76 -0.42
C THR A 49 7.60 4.99 -0.89
N THR A 50 7.10 4.98 -2.12
CA THR A 50 6.26 6.05 -2.66
C THR A 50 4.76 5.81 -2.42
N PRO A 51 3.93 6.87 -2.39
CA PRO A 51 2.48 6.72 -2.36
C PRO A 51 1.90 5.87 -3.49
N GLU A 52 2.50 5.93 -4.67
CA GLU A 52 2.06 5.16 -5.85
C GLU A 52 2.18 3.66 -5.62
N ILE A 53 3.26 3.19 -5.01
CA ILE A 53 3.42 1.76 -4.69
C ILE A 53 2.37 1.30 -3.69
N ILE A 54 2.06 2.13 -2.69
CA ILE A 54 1.01 1.81 -1.71
C ILE A 54 -0.35 1.74 -2.41
N ARG A 55 -0.70 2.70 -3.27
CA ARG A 55 -1.95 2.66 -4.04
C ARG A 55 -2.04 1.40 -4.88
N THR A 56 -1.00 1.10 -5.65
CA THR A 56 -0.93 -0.12 -6.47
C THR A 56 -1.11 -1.38 -5.62
N ALA A 57 -0.49 -1.45 -4.43
CA ALA A 57 -0.66 -2.58 -3.53
C ALA A 57 -2.10 -2.69 -2.99
N VAL A 58 -2.71 -1.57 -2.59
CA VAL A 58 -4.10 -1.55 -2.12
C VAL A 58 -5.05 -1.98 -3.25
N GLU A 59 -4.88 -1.47 -4.46
CA GLU A 59 -5.69 -1.82 -5.63
C GLU A 59 -5.49 -3.28 -6.09
N TYR A 60 -4.29 -3.84 -5.88
CA TYR A 60 -3.99 -5.24 -6.19
C TYR A 60 -4.62 -6.21 -5.18
N GLY A 61 -4.70 -5.83 -3.90
CA GLY A 61 -5.31 -6.64 -2.86
C GLY A 61 -6.84 -6.65 -2.99
N PHE A 62 -7.43 -7.76 -3.44
CA PHE A 62 -8.89 -7.84 -3.65
C PHE A 62 -9.75 -7.60 -2.39
N TRP A 63 -9.15 -7.67 -1.19
CA TRP A 63 -9.79 -7.43 0.10
C TRP A 63 -9.48 -6.05 0.68
N MET A 64 -8.80 -5.18 -0.07
CA MET A 64 -8.40 -3.86 0.37
C MET A 64 -9.10 -2.80 -0.48
N SER A 65 -9.25 -1.61 0.07
CA SER A 65 -9.84 -0.47 -0.64
C SER A 65 -9.16 0.84 -0.25
N LEU A 66 -9.22 1.82 -1.16
CA LEU A 66 -8.89 3.21 -0.85
C LEU A 66 -10.18 3.93 -0.45
N GLU A 67 -10.27 4.31 0.82
CA GLU A 67 -11.36 5.11 1.36
C GLU A 67 -11.03 6.60 1.20
N CYS A 68 -11.64 7.23 0.19
CA CYS A 68 -11.55 8.68 -0.03
C CYS A 68 -12.72 9.19 -0.89
N ASP A 69 -12.82 10.51 -1.02
CA ASP A 69 -13.75 11.13 -1.96
C ASP A 69 -13.37 10.81 -3.41
N GLU A 70 -14.36 10.79 -4.29
CA GLU A 70 -14.15 10.56 -5.72
C GLU A 70 -13.20 11.63 -6.31
N GLY A 71 -12.13 11.18 -6.98
CA GLY A 71 -11.13 12.07 -7.57
C GLY A 71 -10.10 12.62 -6.58
N GLU A 72 -10.10 12.19 -5.32
CA GLU A 72 -9.05 12.56 -4.37
C GLU A 72 -7.69 11.95 -4.77
N ASN A 73 -6.66 12.78 -4.81
CA ASN A 73 -5.30 12.42 -5.24
C ASN A 73 -4.23 12.72 -4.16
N ASP A 74 -4.60 13.41 -3.08
CA ASP A 74 -3.71 13.67 -1.94
C ASP A 74 -3.53 12.38 -1.11
N PRO A 75 -2.32 11.80 -1.04
CA PRO A 75 -2.09 10.57 -0.30
C PRO A 75 -2.33 10.70 1.21
N ALA A 76 -2.34 11.91 1.76
CA ALA A 76 -2.68 12.12 3.18
C ALA A 76 -4.20 12.00 3.45
N LYS A 77 -5.02 12.02 2.40
CA LYS A 77 -6.50 11.94 2.48
C LYS A 77 -7.06 10.64 1.92
N GLN A 78 -6.21 9.78 1.38
CA GLN A 78 -6.56 8.44 0.94
C GLN A 78 -6.27 7.46 2.07
N PHE A 79 -7.30 6.83 2.63
CA PHE A 79 -7.15 5.90 3.75
C PHE A 79 -7.22 4.46 3.28
N ILE A 80 -6.47 3.59 3.96
CA ILE A 80 -6.42 2.16 3.66
C ILE A 80 -7.55 1.47 4.42
N GLY A 81 -8.51 0.89 3.69
CA GLY A 81 -9.65 0.15 4.22
C GLY A 81 -9.56 -1.35 3.97
N LEU A 82 -10.35 -2.11 4.71
CA LEU A 82 -10.62 -3.55 4.49
C LEU A 82 -11.98 -3.68 3.79
N ASP A 83 -12.02 -4.34 2.64
CA ASP A 83 -13.28 -4.57 1.92
C ASP A 83 -14.20 -5.51 2.74
N GLY A 84 -15.41 -5.04 3.05
CA GLY A 84 -16.39 -5.75 3.86
C GLY A 84 -16.52 -5.32 5.33
N GLU A 85 -15.78 -4.29 5.78
CA GLU A 85 -16.05 -3.56 7.04
C GLU A 85 -16.99 -2.36 6.87
#